data_AF-A0A836U9Y0-F1
#
_entry.id   AF-A0A836U9Y0-F1
#
_cell.length_a   1.000
_cell.length_b   1.000
_cell.length_c   1.000
_cell.angle_alpha   90.00
_cell.angle_beta   90.00
_cell.angle_gamma   90.00
#
_symmetry.space_group_name_H-M   'P 1'
#
loop_
_entity.id
_entity.type
_entity.pdbx_description
1 polymer ?
#
loop_
_entity_poly.entity_id
_entity_poly.type
_entity_poly.pdbx_seq_one_letter_code
_entity_poly.pdbx_strand_id
1 'polypeptide(L)' 'MTSEPPNLSAPLHYNEDSTDFFFYVDHSGGRGGANLDAYIDRIANAGVTTFLCNTNASRANYDSGVWTST' A
#
# COMPACT_ATOMS: atom_id res chain seq x y z
N MET A 1 -6.53 -8.75 34.91
CA MET A 1 -6.72 -7.50 34.14
C MET A 1 -7.49 -7.87 32.89
N THR A 2 -8.76 -7.50 32.81
CA THR A 2 -9.56 -7.65 31.59
C THR A 2 -9.31 -6.41 30.74
N SER A 3 -8.73 -6.56 29.56
CA SER A 3 -8.56 -5.46 28.60
C SER A 3 -9.93 -4.95 28.16
N GLU A 4 -10.08 -3.63 28.07
CA GLU A 4 -11.23 -3.01 27.40
C GLU A 4 -11.41 -3.56 25.97
N PRO A 5 -12.66 -3.71 25.49
CA PRO A 5 -12.92 -4.10 24.12
C PRO A 5 -12.34 -3.06 23.14
N PRO A 6 -11.84 -3.47 21.97
CA PRO A 6 -11.26 -2.53 21.02
C PRO A 6 -12.31 -1.50 20.59
N ASN A 7 -11.96 -0.23 20.65
CA ASN A 7 -12.78 0.82 20.08
C ASN A 7 -12.81 0.67 18.56
N LEU A 8 -13.91 0.09 18.04
CA LEU A 8 -14.14 -0.11 16.60
C LEU A 8 -14.32 1.23 15.83
N SER A 9 -14.35 2.38 16.52
CA SER A 9 -14.37 3.71 15.89
C SER A 9 -12.99 4.31 15.65
N ALA A 10 -11.92 3.67 16.12
CA ALA A 10 -10.56 4.17 15.90
C ALA A 10 -10.18 4.01 14.42
N PRO A 11 -9.42 4.96 13.83
CA PRO A 11 -8.93 4.83 12.46
C PRO A 11 -8.18 3.50 12.25
N LEU A 12 -8.52 2.79 11.17
CA LEU A 12 -7.78 1.59 10.77
C LEU A 12 -6.69 1.99 9.78
N HIS A 13 -5.44 1.76 10.18
CA HIS A 13 -4.27 2.06 9.37
C HIS A 13 -3.76 0.81 8.67
N TYR A 14 -3.45 0.93 7.39
CA TYR A 14 -2.83 -0.13 6.60
C TYR A 14 -1.49 0.38 6.06
N ASN A 15 -0.42 -0.33 6.37
CA ASN A 15 0.92 -0.05 5.86
C ASN A 15 1.21 -1.03 4.73
N GLU A 16 1.15 -0.52 3.50
CA GLU A 16 1.57 -1.26 2.32
C GLU A 16 3.09 -1.25 2.27
N ASP A 17 3.68 -2.44 2.27
CA ASP A 17 5.12 -2.58 2.11
C ASP A 17 5.54 -2.10 0.71
N SER A 18 6.79 -1.65 0.62
CA SER A 18 7.39 -1.16 -0.61
C SER A 18 7.37 -2.18 -1.75
N THR A 19 7.25 -3.49 -1.47
CA THR A 19 7.39 -4.52 -2.50
C THR A 19 6.13 -5.33 -2.79
N ASP A 20 5.13 -5.34 -1.90
CA ASP A 20 4.01 -6.30 -1.96
C ASP A 20 3.17 -6.15 -3.25
N PHE A 21 2.69 -4.95 -3.55
CA PHE A 21 2.02 -4.63 -4.81
C PHE A 21 2.81 -5.06 -6.06
N PHE A 22 4.12 -4.83 -6.08
CA PHE A 22 4.96 -5.15 -7.23
C PHE A 22 5.16 -6.66 -7.42
N PHE A 23 5.19 -7.44 -6.33
CA PHE A 23 5.37 -8.89 -6.40
C PHE A 23 4.08 -9.65 -6.71
N TYR A 24 2.92 -9.17 -6.24
CA TYR A 24 1.70 -9.97 -6.23
C TYR A 24 0.59 -9.50 -7.18
N VAL A 25 0.64 -8.26 -7.66
CA VAL A 25 -0.34 -7.75 -8.62
C VAL A 25 0.17 -7.94 -10.05
N ASP A 26 -0.73 -8.27 -10.98
CA ASP A 26 -0.40 -8.35 -12.40
C ASP A 26 -0.20 -6.94 -12.98
N HIS A 27 0.97 -6.67 -13.54
CA HIS A 27 1.31 -5.39 -14.18
C HIS A 27 1.38 -5.48 -15.71
N SER A 28 1.06 -6.65 -16.27
CA SER A 28 1.14 -6.92 -17.69
C SER A 28 -0.03 -6.31 -18.47
N GLY A 29 0.09 -6.30 -19.80
CA GLY A 29 -0.98 -5.86 -20.69
C GLY A 29 -1.35 -4.37 -20.61
N GLY A 30 -0.52 -3.52 -20.00
CA GLY A 30 -0.77 -2.08 -19.88
C GLY A 30 -1.92 -1.73 -18.93
N ARG A 31 -2.28 -2.64 -18.02
CA ARG A 31 -3.42 -2.48 -17.09
C ARG A 31 -3.02 -2.01 -15.69
N GLY A 32 -1.78 -1.58 -15.48
CA GLY A 32 -1.25 -1.22 -14.17
C GLY A 32 -2.11 -0.22 -13.39
N GLY A 33 -2.64 0.82 -14.05
CA GLY A 33 -3.55 1.77 -13.40
C GLY A 33 -4.83 1.14 -12.88
N ALA A 34 -5.53 0.38 -13.73
CA ALA A 34 -6.78 -0.30 -13.33
C ALA A 34 -6.56 -1.34 -12.23
N ASN A 35 -5.41 -2.01 -12.21
CA ASN A 35 -5.08 -2.99 -11.18
C ASN A 35 -4.66 -2.33 -9.87
N LEU A 36 -4.00 -1.16 -9.92
CA LEU A 36 -3.75 -0.30 -8.76
C LEU A 36 -5.06 0.18 -8.13
N ASP A 37 -5.98 0.71 -8.94
CA ASP A 37 -7.27 1.20 -8.45
C ASP A 37 -8.04 0.07 -7.73
N ALA A 38 -8.12 -1.11 -8.35
CA ALA A 38 -8.77 -2.27 -7.76
C ALA A 38 -8.08 -2.76 -6.46
N TYR A 39 -6.77 -2.60 -6.36
CA TYR A 39 -6.00 -2.92 -5.15
C TYR A 39 -6.38 -1.99 -3.99
N ILE A 40 -6.44 -0.68 -4.25
CA ILE A 40 -6.83 0.32 -3.25
C ILE A 40 -8.29 0.16 -2.84
N ASP A 41 -9.19 -0.10 -3.80
CA ASP A 41 -10.62 -0.34 -3.52
C ASP A 41 -10.81 -1.52 -2.57
N ARG A 42 -10.07 -2.61 -2.76
CA ARG A 42 -10.12 -3.79 -1.86
C ARG A 42 -9.75 -3.41 -0.43
N ILE A 43 -8.72 -2.58 -0.26
CA ILE A 43 -8.22 -2.16 1.05
C ILE A 43 -9.19 -1.20 1.73
N ALA A 44 -9.72 -0.22 0.99
CA ALA A 44 -10.75 0.69 1.49
C ALA A 44 -12.02 -0.07 1.92
N ASN A 45 -12.47 -1.05 1.12
CA ASN A 45 -13.63 -1.88 1.43
C ASN A 45 -13.45 -2.75 2.69
N ALA A 46 -12.22 -2.96 3.15
CA ALA A 46 -11.93 -3.62 4.43
C ALA A 46 -12.08 -2.69 5.65
N GLY A 47 -12.47 -1.41 5.44
CA GLY A 47 -12.64 -0.42 6.49
C GLY A 47 -11.38 0.35 6.84
N VAL A 48 -10.32 0.24 6.03
CA VAL A 48 -9.09 1.03 6.20
C VAL A 48 -9.40 2.50 5.93
N THR A 49 -9.02 3.36 6.87
CA THR A 49 -9.22 4.81 6.79
C THR A 49 -7.94 5.57 6.44
N THR A 50 -6.78 4.93 6.65
CA THR A 50 -5.47 5.52 6.34
C THR A 50 -4.60 4.49 5.65
N PHE A 51 -4.19 4.79 4.41
CA PHE A 51 -3.24 4.00 3.65
C PHE A 51 -1.85 4.63 3.71
N LEU A 52 -0.90 3.93 4.31
CA LEU A 52 0.50 4.33 4.39
C LEU A 52 1.23 3.65 3.24
N CYS A 53 1.53 4.42 2.19
CA CYS A 53 2.22 3.93 1.00
C CYS A 53 3.73 3.99 1.20
N ASN A 54 4.38 2.87 1.52
CA ASN A 54 5.83 2.82 1.59
C ASN A 54 6.43 2.80 0.18
N THR A 55 7.26 3.77 -0.16
CA THR A 55 7.83 3.91 -1.51
C THR A 55 9.26 3.37 -1.65
N ASN A 56 9.89 2.91 -0.57
CA ASN A 56 11.30 2.53 -0.62
C ASN A 56 11.72 1.50 0.45
N ALA A 57 12.82 0.82 0.13
CA ALA A 57 13.73 0.23 1.10
C ALA A 57 15.06 1.00 1.03
N SER A 58 16.17 0.36 0.66
CA SER A 58 17.42 1.06 0.32
C SER A 58 17.39 1.74 -1.07
N ARG A 59 16.40 1.42 -1.91
CA ARG A 59 16.11 2.07 -3.21
C ARG A 59 14.62 2.41 -3.28
N ALA A 60 14.27 3.38 -4.13
CA ALA A 60 12.89 3.79 -4.38
C ALA A 60 12.22 2.93 -5.48
N ASN A 61 10.91 2.77 -5.40
CA ASN A 61 10.09 2.05 -6.40
C ASN A 61 9.39 2.97 -7.41
N TYR A 62 9.71 4.25 -7.38
CA TYR A 62 9.34 5.23 -8.39
C TYR A 62 10.59 5.75 -9.10
N ASP A 63 10.38 6.44 -10.22
CA ASP A 63 11.47 7.06 -11.00
C ASP A 63 12.07 8.26 -10.25
N SER A 64 12.96 7.96 -9.30
CA SER A 64 13.58 8.95 -8.43
C SER A 64 14.77 9.62 -9.11
N GLY A 65 14.71 10.95 -9.29
CA GLY A 65 15.83 11.73 -9.83
C GLY A 65 17.04 11.92 -8.91
N VAL A 66 16.99 11.42 -7.67
CA VAL A 66 18.09 11.56 -6.69
C VAL A 66 18.76 10.23 -6.30
N TRP A 67 18.16 9.11 -6.71
CA TRP A 67 18.63 7.75 -6.36
C TRP A 67 19.06 6.93 -7.58
N THR A 68 19.17 7.55 -8.76
CA THR A 68 19.76 6.95 -9.96
C THR A 68 21.28 6.91 -9.84
N SER A 69 21.89 5.74 -10.09
CA SER A 69 23.32 5.66 -10.36
C SER A 69 23.62 6.39 -11.67
N THR A 70 24.51 7.38 -11.62
CA THR A 70 25.22 7.89 -12.81
C THR A 70 25.96 6.78 -13.55
#